data_AF-A0A0M3AQQ9-F1
#
_entry.id   AF-A0A0M3AQQ9-F1
#
_cell.length_a   1.000
_cell.length_b   1.000
_cell.length_c   1.000
_cell.angle_alpha   90.00
_cell.angle_beta   90.00
_cell.angle_gamma   90.00
#
_symmetry.space_group_name_H-M   'P 1'
#
loop_
_entity.id
_entity.type
_entity.pdbx_description
1 polymer ?
#
loop_
_entity_poly.entity_id
_entity_poly.type
_entity_poly.pdbx_seq_one_letter_code
_entity_poly.pdbx_strand_id
1 'polypeptide(L)'
;MTDIDRVLAARNAIIQRNAAIRNATAPATIDPKAAEAFAAKLQGALSATATSVPALTVNQPSPTDSVRSAIASVNETMEQEDVATEAYERGETTDIAAVMLMKSRSDIEFEATLQIRNKLLSAYKDIMNMQI
;
A
#
# COMPACT_ATOMS: atom_id res chain seq x y z
N MET A 1 24.47 34.20 -23.50
CA MET A 1 25.17 33.34 -22.52
C MET A 1 24.22 33.05 -21.38
N THR A 2 23.18 32.24 -21.60
CA THR A 2 22.09 32.06 -20.62
C THR A 2 21.42 30.69 -20.73
N ASP A 3 21.43 30.08 -21.92
CA ASP A 3 20.90 28.74 -22.13
C ASP A 3 21.76 27.64 -21.50
N ILE A 4 23.09 27.81 -21.51
CA ILE A 4 24.03 26.86 -20.89
C ILE A 4 23.85 26.83 -19.35
N ASP A 5 23.64 27.98 -18.71
CA ASP A 5 23.35 28.05 -17.28
C ASP A 5 22.01 27.41 -16.91
N ARG A 6 20.98 27.55 -17.76
CA ARG A 6 19.69 26.87 -17.58
C ARG A 6 19.81 25.36 -17.72
N VAL A 7 20.62 24.88 -18.65
CA VAL A 7 20.88 23.44 -18.82
C VAL A 7 21.69 22.88 -17.63
N LEU A 8 22.65 23.64 -17.10
CA LEU A 8 23.42 23.23 -15.91
C LEU A 8 22.56 23.24 -14.63
N ALA A 9 21.70 24.25 -14.47
CA ALA A 9 20.72 24.32 -13.40
C ALA A 9 19.68 23.19 -13.48
N ALA A 10 19.16 22.89 -14.69
CA ALA A 10 18.26 21.77 -14.92
C ALA A 10 18.93 20.41 -14.66
N ARG A 11 20.20 20.25 -15.08
CA ARG A 11 21.00 19.06 -14.78
C ARG A 11 21.20 18.87 -13.29
N ASN A 12 21.50 19.93 -12.55
CA ASN A 12 21.63 19.88 -11.09
C ASN A 12 20.28 19.57 -10.40
N ALA A 13 19.16 20.11 -10.89
CA ALA A 13 17.83 19.81 -10.36
C ALA A 13 17.40 18.35 -10.61
N ILE A 14 17.74 17.78 -11.77
CA ILE A 14 17.47 16.36 -12.08
C ILE A 14 18.30 15.45 -11.18
N ILE A 15 19.56 15.79 -10.90
CA ILE A 15 20.41 15.01 -9.99
C ILE A 15 19.86 15.07 -8.55
N GLN A 16 19.43 16.24 -8.08
CA GLN A 16 18.81 16.40 -6.76
C GLN A 16 17.48 15.65 -6.65
N ARG A 17 16.64 15.71 -7.69
CA ARG A 17 15.37 14.96 -7.75
C ARG A 17 15.60 13.45 -7.76
N ASN A 18 16.58 12.96 -8.51
CA ASN A 18 16.92 11.55 -8.55
C ASN A 18 17.54 11.06 -7.23
N ALA A 19 18.23 11.93 -6.48
CA ALA A 19 18.72 11.62 -5.14
C ALA A 19 17.58 11.51 -4.11
N ALA A 20 16.59 12.40 -4.19
CA ALA A 20 15.40 12.35 -3.32
C ALA A 20 14.55 11.09 -3.57
N ILE A 21 14.38 10.69 -4.84
CA ILE A 21 13.65 9.46 -5.20
C ILE A 21 14.41 8.23 -4.70
N ARG A 22 15.75 8.19 -4.84
CA ARG A 22 16.59 7.11 -4.30
C ARG A 22 16.52 7.00 -2.77
N ASN A 23 16.39 8.12 -2.06
CA ASN A 23 16.19 8.10 -0.61
C ASN A 23 14.79 7.56 -0.21
N ALA A 24 13.77 7.80 -1.04
CA ALA A 24 12.43 7.26 -0.83
C ALA A 24 12.27 5.78 -1.26
N THR A 25 13.19 5.26 -2.08
CA THR A 25 13.23 3.85 -2.54
C THR A 25 14.34 3.02 -1.87
N ALA A 26 15.16 3.62 -1.01
CA ALA A 26 16.06 2.87 -0.15
C ALA A 26 15.22 2.02 0.83
N PRO A 27 15.50 0.71 0.98
CA PRO A 27 14.80 -0.14 1.92
C PRO A 27 14.93 0.48 3.31
N ALA A 28 13.79 0.84 3.90
CA ALA A 28 13.71 1.51 5.17
C ALA A 28 14.35 0.66 6.28
N THR A 29 15.64 0.87 6.53
CA THR A 29 16.15 0.77 7.90
C THR A 29 15.48 1.90 8.65
N ILE A 30 14.46 1.55 9.45
CA ILE A 30 13.62 2.50 10.18
C ILE A 30 14.50 3.26 11.18
N ASP A 31 15.02 4.41 10.76
CA ASP A 31 15.65 5.36 11.67
C ASP A 31 14.54 5.98 12.55
N PRO A 32 14.56 5.75 13.87
CA PRO A 32 13.46 6.13 14.77
C PRO A 32 13.21 7.65 14.78
N LYS A 33 14.25 8.46 14.54
CA LYS A 33 14.14 9.92 14.48
C LYS A 33 13.42 10.44 13.23
N ALA A 34 13.52 9.73 12.10
CA ALA A 34 12.81 10.09 10.88
C ALA A 34 11.32 9.73 10.96
N ALA A 35 11.01 8.63 11.67
CA ALA A 35 9.64 8.22 11.97
C ALA A 35 8.92 9.21 12.90
N GLU A 36 9.60 9.71 13.95
CA GLU A 36 9.05 10.72 14.87
C GLU A 36 8.77 12.06 14.16
N ALA A 37 9.68 12.51 13.31
CA ALA A 37 9.50 13.75 12.55
C ALA A 37 8.33 13.67 11.56
N PHE A 38 8.14 12.51 10.93
CA PHE A 38 7.00 12.25 10.06
C PHE A 38 5.68 12.16 10.85
N ALA A 39 5.69 11.46 11.98
CA ALA A 39 4.53 11.35 12.87
C ALA A 39 4.07 12.70 13.43
N ALA A 40 5.01 13.56 13.87
CA ALA A 40 4.70 14.91 14.34
C ALA A 40 4.07 15.78 13.24
N LYS A 41 4.56 15.64 12.00
CA LYS A 41 4.02 16.39 10.84
C LYS A 41 2.63 15.90 10.43
N LEU A 42 2.38 14.59 10.55
CA LEU A 42 1.07 14.00 10.30
C LEU A 42 0.05 14.44 11.37
N GLN A 43 0.46 14.52 12.64
CA GLN A 43 -0.40 14.93 13.75
C GLN A 43 -0.76 16.43 13.69
N GLY A 44 0.18 17.29 13.28
CA GLY A 44 -0.10 18.71 13.03
C GLY A 44 -1.10 18.94 11.88
N ALA A 45 -1.06 18.10 10.84
CA ALA A 45 -2.00 18.17 9.71
C ALA A 45 -3.42 17.67 10.08
N LEU A 46 -3.53 16.69 10.98
CA LEU A 46 -4.81 16.15 11.41
C LEU A 46 -5.56 17.11 12.35
N SER A 47 -4.85 17.80 13.25
CA SER A 47 -5.45 18.80 14.17
C SER A 47 -5.99 20.03 13.45
N ALA A 48 -5.44 20.40 12.29
CA ALA A 48 -5.92 21.51 11.48
C ALA A 48 -7.24 21.19 10.73
N THR A 49 -7.62 19.92 10.62
CA THR A 49 -8.84 19.47 9.90
C THR A 49 -9.98 19.07 10.86
N ALA A 50 -9.75 19.07 12.17
CA ALA A 50 -10.71 18.59 13.16
C ALA A 50 -11.86 19.57 13.52
N THR A 51 -11.85 20.82 13.03
CA THR A 51 -12.86 21.83 13.40
C THR A 51 -14.10 21.86 12.49
N SER A 52 -14.17 21.05 11.43
CA SER A 52 -15.41 20.96 10.64
C SER A 52 -15.52 19.67 9.84
N VAL A 53 -16.02 18.60 10.46
CA VAL A 53 -16.64 17.51 9.70
C VAL A 53 -18.02 17.25 10.32
N PRO A 54 -19.13 17.59 9.64
CA PRO A 54 -20.45 17.18 10.07
C PRO A 54 -20.51 15.66 10.04
N ALA A 55 -21.14 15.06 11.05
CA ALA A 55 -21.32 13.63 11.18
C ALA A 55 -21.90 13.02 9.89
N LEU A 56 -21.06 12.35 9.10
CA LEU A 56 -21.53 11.44 8.08
C LEU A 56 -22.07 10.20 8.81
N THR A 57 -23.36 9.99 8.71
CA THR A 57 -24.04 8.76 9.14
C THR A 57 -23.50 7.60 8.31
N VAL A 58 -22.62 6.84 8.95
CA VAL A 58 -21.96 5.63 8.44
C VAL A 58 -22.99 4.51 8.36
N ASN A 59 -23.56 4.31 7.17
CA ASN A 59 -23.95 2.98 6.72
C ASN A 59 -22.77 2.40 5.92
N GLN A 60 -21.59 2.32 6.55
CA GLN A 60 -20.48 1.57 5.96
C GLN A 60 -20.67 0.09 6.28
N PRO A 61 -20.39 -0.81 5.32
CA PRO A 61 -20.36 -2.24 5.59
C PRO A 61 -19.46 -2.50 6.79
N SER A 62 -19.87 -3.45 7.64
CA SER A 62 -19.11 -3.74 8.84
C SER A 62 -17.68 -4.15 8.43
N PRO A 63 -16.64 -3.81 9.20
CA PRO A 63 -15.26 -4.18 8.87
C PRO A 63 -15.12 -5.67 8.57
N THR A 64 -15.90 -6.51 9.26
CA THR A 64 -16.07 -7.94 9.02
C THR A 64 -16.56 -8.28 7.62
N ASP A 65 -17.53 -7.56 7.08
CA ASP A 65 -18.06 -7.80 5.73
C ASP A 65 -17.03 -7.41 4.66
N SER A 66 -16.33 -6.30 4.85
CA SER A 66 -15.24 -5.86 3.96
C SER A 66 -14.10 -6.88 3.93
N VAL A 67 -13.76 -7.46 5.08
CA VAL A 67 -12.73 -8.50 5.18
C VAL A 67 -13.18 -9.80 4.54
N ARG A 68 -14.45 -10.18 4.73
CA ARG A 68 -15.03 -11.35 4.08
C ARG A 68 -15.02 -11.21 2.57
N SER A 69 -15.35 -10.02 2.06
CA SER A 69 -15.26 -9.69 0.64
C SER A 69 -13.81 -9.73 0.13
N ALA A 70 -12.84 -9.23 0.91
CA ALA A 70 -11.43 -9.26 0.55
C ALA A 70 -10.90 -10.70 0.46
N ILE A 71 -11.25 -11.56 1.42
CA ILE A 71 -10.87 -12.99 1.40
C ILE A 71 -11.48 -13.70 0.19
N ALA A 72 -12.75 -13.43 -0.13
CA ALA A 72 -13.38 -13.98 -1.32
C ALA A 72 -12.67 -13.51 -2.60
N SER A 73 -12.29 -12.24 -2.67
CA SER A 73 -11.54 -11.67 -3.80
C SER A 73 -10.16 -12.31 -3.95
N VAL A 74 -9.43 -12.57 -2.86
CA VAL A 74 -8.13 -13.27 -2.91
C VAL A 74 -8.29 -14.68 -3.47
N ASN A 75 -9.32 -15.41 -3.04
CA ASN A 75 -9.58 -16.75 -3.56
C ASN A 75 -9.85 -16.73 -5.07
N GLU A 76 -10.59 -15.73 -5.55
CA GLU A 76 -10.84 -15.53 -6.98
C GLU A 76 -9.56 -15.16 -7.75
N THR A 77 -8.71 -14.28 -7.21
CA THR A 77 -7.42 -13.95 -7.82
C THR A 77 -6.50 -15.19 -7.90
N MET A 78 -6.46 -16.01 -6.85
CA MET A 78 -5.68 -17.27 -6.83
C MET A 78 -6.18 -18.27 -7.89
N GLU A 79 -7.49 -18.42 -8.04
CA GLU A 79 -8.08 -19.30 -9.07
C GLU A 79 -7.78 -18.78 -10.49
N GLN A 80 -7.80 -17.46 -10.70
CA GLN A 80 -7.41 -16.86 -11.98
C GLN A 80 -5.92 -17.05 -12.29
N GLU A 81 -5.03 -16.98 -11.30
CA GLU A 81 -3.60 -17.26 -11.47
C GLU A 81 -3.36 -18.72 -11.87
N ASP A 82 -4.05 -19.67 -11.24
CA ASP A 82 -3.94 -21.09 -11.56
C ASP A 82 -4.36 -21.36 -13.00
N VAL A 83 -5.52 -20.82 -13.42
CA VAL A 83 -6.01 -20.95 -14.81
C VAL A 83 -5.03 -20.32 -15.81
N ALA A 84 -4.47 -19.16 -15.48
CA ALA A 84 -3.52 -18.48 -16.35
C ALA A 84 -2.18 -19.20 -16.46
N THR A 85 -1.71 -19.78 -15.36
CA THR A 85 -0.49 -20.60 -15.31
C THR A 85 -0.69 -21.87 -16.13
N GLU A 86 -1.83 -22.55 -15.97
CA GLU A 86 -2.15 -23.76 -16.72
C GLU A 86 -2.31 -23.47 -18.23
N ALA A 87 -2.94 -22.34 -18.59
CA ALA A 87 -3.05 -21.90 -19.99
C ALA A 87 -1.68 -21.57 -20.62
N TYR A 88 -0.74 -21.08 -19.83
CA TYR A 88 0.64 -20.86 -20.28
C TYR A 88 1.41 -22.19 -20.44
N GLU A 89 1.27 -23.11 -19.49
CA GLU A 89 1.89 -24.44 -19.56
C GLU A 89 1.38 -25.29 -20.73
N ARG A 90 0.08 -25.15 -21.07
CA ARG A 90 -0.52 -25.79 -22.25
C ARG A 90 -0.17 -25.10 -23.58
N GLY A 91 0.46 -23.93 -23.53
CA GLY A 91 0.82 -23.15 -24.71
C GLY A 91 -0.36 -22.41 -25.38
N GLU A 92 -1.52 -22.33 -24.71
CA GLU A 92 -2.67 -21.53 -25.18
C GLU A 92 -2.40 -20.02 -25.03
N THR A 93 -1.61 -19.63 -24.02
CA THR A 93 -1.15 -18.26 -23.80
C THR A 93 0.38 -18.19 -23.88
N THR A 94 0.92 -17.30 -24.72
CA THR A 94 2.38 -17.10 -24.88
C THR A 94 2.94 -16.00 -23.97
N ASP A 95 2.07 -15.27 -23.26
CA ASP A 95 2.48 -14.12 -22.45
C ASP A 95 2.87 -14.53 -21.02
N ILE A 96 4.16 -14.84 -20.84
CA ILE A 96 4.75 -15.10 -19.51
C ILE A 96 4.74 -13.87 -18.60
N ALA A 97 4.74 -12.65 -19.16
CA ALA A 97 4.77 -11.42 -18.38
C ALA A 97 3.41 -11.21 -17.68
N ALA A 98 2.31 -11.52 -18.36
CA ALA A 98 0.97 -11.49 -17.77
C ALA A 98 0.84 -12.48 -16.60
N VAL A 99 1.32 -13.73 -16.75
CA VAL A 99 1.28 -14.75 -15.68
C VAL A 99 2.13 -14.32 -14.48
N MET A 100 3.35 -13.85 -14.73
CA MET A 100 4.24 -13.35 -13.67
C MET A 100 3.68 -12.14 -12.94
N LEU A 101 2.97 -11.24 -13.65
CA LEU A 101 2.30 -10.09 -13.04
C LEU A 101 1.11 -10.51 -12.19
N MET A 102 0.30 -11.46 -12.66
CA MET A 102 -0.82 -12.02 -11.89
C MET A 102 -0.32 -12.67 -10.60
N LYS A 103 0.74 -13.48 -10.68
CA LYS A 103 1.42 -14.05 -9.51
C LYS A 103 1.91 -13.00 -8.51
N SER A 104 2.63 -11.99 -9.02
CA SER A 104 3.13 -10.89 -8.17
C SER A 104 1.99 -10.12 -7.50
N ARG A 105 0.83 -10.01 -8.16
CA ARG A 105 -0.37 -9.39 -7.60
C ARG A 105 -0.99 -10.26 -6.51
N SER A 106 -1.16 -11.57 -6.74
CA SER A 106 -1.66 -12.52 -5.74
C SER A 106 -0.83 -12.50 -4.45
N ASP A 107 0.51 -12.48 -4.57
CA ASP A 107 1.41 -12.43 -3.42
C ASP A 107 1.20 -11.17 -2.56
N ILE A 108 1.02 -10.01 -3.21
CA ILE A 108 0.76 -8.73 -2.53
C ILE A 108 -0.62 -8.73 -1.86
N GLU A 109 -1.64 -9.27 -2.53
CA GLU A 109 -3.01 -9.35 -2.01
C GLU A 109 -3.12 -10.30 -0.80
N PHE A 110 -2.37 -11.42 -0.81
CA PHE A 110 -2.28 -12.35 0.31
C PHE A 110 -1.64 -11.70 1.55
N GLU A 111 -0.51 -11.02 1.37
CA GLU A 111 0.19 -10.31 2.45
C GLU A 111 -0.70 -9.22 3.07
N ALA A 112 -1.40 -8.44 2.24
CA ALA A 112 -2.36 -7.43 2.71
C ALA A 112 -3.47 -8.06 3.58
N THR A 113 -3.95 -9.25 3.21
CA THR A 113 -4.99 -9.98 3.96
C THR A 113 -4.48 -10.44 5.33
N LEU A 114 -3.24 -10.90 5.43
CA LEU A 114 -2.62 -11.26 6.72
C LEU A 114 -2.51 -10.06 7.66
N GLN A 115 -2.14 -8.89 7.13
CA GLN A 115 -2.04 -7.66 7.92
C GLN A 115 -3.40 -7.24 8.47
N ILE A 116 -4.45 -7.30 7.63
CA ILE A 116 -5.82 -7.00 8.03
C ILE A 116 -6.29 -7.99 9.11
N ARG A 117 -6.07 -9.30 8.90
CA ARG A 117 -6.39 -10.34 9.88
C ARG A 117 -5.76 -10.05 11.25
N ASN A 118 -4.47 -9.77 11.29
CA ASN A 118 -3.75 -9.49 12.53
C ASN A 118 -4.29 -8.22 13.23
N LYS A 119 -4.66 -7.20 12.44
CA LYS A 119 -5.26 -5.97 12.97
C LYS A 119 -6.64 -6.21 13.58
N LEU A 120 -7.48 -7.05 12.96
CA LEU A 120 -8.81 -7.40 13.49
C LEU A 120 -8.72 -8.23 14.76
N LEU A 121 -7.81 -9.21 14.81
CA LEU A 121 -7.56 -9.99 16.02
C LEU A 121 -7.10 -9.09 17.17
N SER A 122 -6.25 -8.11 16.86
CA SER A 122 -5.78 -7.13 17.86
C SER A 122 -6.92 -6.21 18.32
N ALA A 123 -7.75 -5.70 17.41
CA ALA A 123 -8.91 -4.87 17.75
C ALA A 123 -9.95 -5.62 18.59
N TYR A 124 -10.20 -6.89 18.28
CA TYR A 124 -11.05 -7.75 19.09
C TYR A 124 -10.49 -7.93 20.50
N LYS A 125 -9.19 -8.21 20.60
CA LYS A 125 -8.49 -8.36 21.89
C LYS A 125 -8.51 -7.05 22.71
N ASP A 126 -8.35 -5.91 22.06
CA ASP A 126 -8.39 -4.58 22.68
C ASP A 126 -9.76 -4.29 23.29
N ILE A 127 -10.85 -4.54 22.54
CA ILE A 127 -12.23 -4.44 23.06
C ILE A 127 -12.44 -5.35 24.28
N MET A 128 -11.92 -6.59 24.22
CA MET A 128 -12.03 -7.55 25.34
C MET A 128 -11.27 -7.08 26.59
N ASN A 129 -10.08 -6.50 26.40
CA ASN A 129 -9.24 -6.01 27.50
C ASN A 129 -9.73 -4.67 28.08
N MET A 130 -10.56 -3.91 27.35
CA MET A 130 -11.16 -2.66 27.84
C MET A 130 -12.43 -2.87 28.68
N GLN A 131 -13.07 -4.04 28.57
CA GLN A 131 -14.37 -4.35 29.19
C GLN A 131 -14.25 -5.11 30.52
N ILE A 132 -13.04 -5.44 30.96
CA ILE A 132 -12.71 -6.03 32.28
C ILE A 132 -12.04 -5.00 33.17
#